data_AF-A0A7S3TE30-F1
#
_entry.id   AF-A0A7S3TE30-F1
#
_cell.length_a   1.000
_cell.length_b   1.000
_cell.length_c   1.000
_cell.angle_alpha   90.00
_cell.angle_beta   90.00
_cell.angle_gamma   90.00
#
_symmetry.space_group_name_H-M   'P 1'
#
loop_
_entity.id
_entity.type
_entity.pdbx_description
1 polymer ?
#
loop_
_entity_poly.entity_id
_entity_poly.type
_entity_poly.pdbx_seq_one_letter_code
_entity_poly.pdbx_strand_id
1 'polypeptide(L)'
;SLEHEALLEEYVWVETRHAESKPTPPRRRRRLLERALLAFPANAAFFGALTSLCSSTHARLGLRAVLAQARSRSPSCLQLWLGSVLVELGTEAAELADADVAELVPGFLAAGSGGQQAAPSQSAPGRASRERRARSLLEEALTPARCGACAALWRLYIRLELAAGRGDAACRVQLRAVQQCPGHKGLWLAVLSPPLLWHAPERQLRDTVTLLAEKELRLCSELPDMGEPGEGLVKGGRGEPQLPGGRADSPTKRQLEAGSGSGSCSKEGDDDHDD
;
A
#
# COMPACT_ATOMS: atom_id res chain seq x y z
N SER A 1 -18.40 12.51 -25.16
CA SER A 1 -18.38 12.01 -23.77
C SER A 1 -16.95 11.88 -23.26
N LEU A 2 -16.10 11.09 -23.93
CA LEU A 2 -14.68 10.92 -23.56
C LEU A 2 -13.84 12.20 -23.77
N GLU A 3 -14.10 12.98 -24.82
CA GLU A 3 -13.41 14.26 -25.03
C GLU A 3 -13.66 15.27 -23.90
N HIS A 4 -14.87 15.28 -23.33
CA HIS A 4 -15.19 16.14 -22.21
C HIS A 4 -14.48 15.69 -20.92
N GLU A 5 -14.35 14.38 -20.73
CA GLU A 5 -13.58 13.79 -19.62
C GLU A 5 -12.09 14.15 -19.74
N ALA A 6 -11.48 13.94 -20.91
CA ALA A 6 -10.07 14.28 -21.17
C ALA A 6 -9.80 15.79 -20.98
N LEU A 7 -10.70 16.66 -21.46
CA LEU A 7 -10.57 18.11 -21.25
C LEU A 7 -10.63 18.47 -19.76
N LEU A 8 -11.46 17.79 -18.97
CA LEU A 8 -11.54 18.00 -17.53
C LEU A 8 -10.30 17.46 -16.80
N GLU A 9 -9.75 16.33 -17.23
CA GLU A 9 -8.47 15.81 -16.71
C GLU A 9 -7.33 16.79 -16.94
N GLU A 10 -7.16 17.27 -18.18
CA GLU A 10 -6.17 18.28 -18.53
C GLU A 10 -6.38 19.57 -17.73
N TYR A 11 -7.63 20.03 -17.60
CA TYR A 11 -7.95 21.21 -16.79
C TYR A 11 -7.59 21.02 -15.30
N VAL A 12 -7.90 19.85 -14.73
CA VAL A 12 -7.53 19.50 -13.35
C VAL A 12 -6.02 19.43 -13.17
N TRP A 13 -5.32 18.87 -14.15
CA TRP A 13 -3.86 18.79 -14.15
C TRP A 13 -3.23 20.19 -14.16
N VAL A 14 -3.69 21.06 -15.07
CA VAL A 14 -3.24 22.46 -15.15
C VAL A 14 -3.53 23.22 -13.86
N GLU A 15 -4.73 23.10 -13.29
CA GLU A 15 -5.09 23.74 -12.01
C GLU A 15 -4.23 23.22 -10.85
N THR A 16 -3.86 21.94 -10.86
CA THR A 16 -3.00 21.35 -9.83
C THR A 16 -1.59 21.91 -9.91
N ARG A 17 -0.99 21.96 -11.12
CA ARG A 17 0.31 22.60 -11.37
C ARG A 17 0.29 24.10 -11.08
N HIS A 18 -0.81 24.78 -11.43
CA HIS A 18 -0.96 26.19 -11.15
C HIS A 18 -1.00 26.45 -9.65
N ALA A 19 -1.70 25.61 -8.89
CA ALA A 19 -1.76 25.70 -7.42
C ALA A 19 -0.39 25.48 -6.75
N GLU A 20 0.50 24.68 -7.33
CA GLU A 20 1.89 24.52 -6.89
C GLU A 20 2.69 25.83 -7.09
N SER A 21 2.41 26.57 -8.17
CA SER A 21 3.07 27.84 -8.50
C SER A 21 2.49 29.08 -7.82
N LYS A 22 1.17 29.09 -7.58
CA LYS A 22 0.42 30.19 -6.95
C LYS A 22 -0.72 29.58 -6.12
N PRO A 23 -0.81 29.87 -4.81
CA PRO A 23 -1.84 29.29 -3.96
C PRO A 23 -3.23 29.82 -4.35
N THR A 24 -3.95 29.07 -5.19
CA THR A 24 -5.35 29.34 -5.50
C THR A 24 -6.24 28.90 -4.33
N PRO A 25 -7.40 29.56 -4.11
CA PRO A 25 -8.29 29.16 -3.04
C PRO A 25 -8.83 27.73 -3.28
N PRO A 26 -8.64 26.81 -2.32
CA PRO A 26 -8.91 25.37 -2.52
C PRO A 26 -10.39 25.04 -2.78
N ARG A 27 -11.29 25.99 -2.52
CA ARG A 27 -12.75 25.82 -2.67
C ARG A 27 -13.20 25.69 -4.12
N ARG A 28 -12.61 26.44 -5.05
CA ARG A 28 -13.01 26.41 -6.48
C ARG A 28 -12.61 25.08 -7.11
N ARG A 29 -11.35 24.68 -6.91
CA ARG A 29 -10.80 23.39 -7.35
C ARG A 29 -11.59 22.21 -6.79
N ARG A 30 -11.89 22.24 -5.49
CA ARG A 30 -12.71 21.21 -4.84
C ARG A 30 -14.09 21.08 -5.49
N ARG A 31 -14.83 22.17 -5.70
CA ARG A 31 -16.16 22.12 -6.33
C ARG A 31 -16.13 21.58 -7.76
N LEU A 32 -15.07 21.91 -8.51
CA LEU A 32 -14.88 21.39 -9.86
C LEU A 32 -14.66 19.88 -9.83
N LEU A 33 -13.76 19.40 -8.97
CA LEU A 33 -13.50 17.97 -8.79
C LEU A 33 -14.72 17.20 -8.28
N GLU A 34 -15.50 17.79 -7.37
CA GLU A 34 -16.75 17.19 -6.88
C GLU A 34 -17.77 17.03 -8.02
N ARG A 35 -17.90 18.03 -8.91
CA ARG A 35 -18.78 17.94 -10.08
C ARG A 35 -18.24 16.95 -11.12
N ALA A 36 -16.93 16.94 -11.35
CA ALA A 36 -16.29 16.02 -12.28
C ALA A 36 -16.44 14.57 -11.83
N LEU A 37 -16.23 14.27 -10.54
CA LEU A 37 -16.42 12.92 -9.98
C LEU A 37 -17.88 12.45 -10.05
N LEU A 38 -18.85 13.36 -9.88
CA LEU A 38 -20.27 13.04 -10.03
C LEU A 38 -20.68 12.77 -11.48
N ALA A 39 -19.95 13.31 -12.46
CA ALA A 39 -20.18 13.07 -13.88
C ALA A 39 -19.39 11.86 -14.41
N PHE A 40 -18.18 11.65 -13.89
CA PHE A 40 -17.23 10.62 -14.31
C PHE A 40 -16.72 9.82 -13.08
N PRO A 41 -17.56 8.93 -12.53
CA PRO A 41 -17.26 8.23 -11.28
C PRO A 41 -16.13 7.20 -11.39
N ALA A 42 -15.85 6.69 -12.60
CA ALA A 42 -14.79 5.71 -12.85
C ALA A 42 -13.40 6.35 -13.00
N ASN A 43 -13.33 7.68 -13.07
CA ASN A 43 -12.10 8.39 -13.34
C ASN A 43 -11.23 8.49 -12.06
N ALA A 44 -10.11 7.75 -12.08
CA ALA A 44 -9.19 7.69 -10.95
C ALA A 44 -8.43 9.01 -10.71
N ALA A 45 -8.23 9.84 -11.75
CA ALA A 45 -7.51 11.10 -11.63
C ALA A 45 -8.29 12.11 -10.80
N PHE A 46 -9.61 12.26 -11.03
CA PHE A 46 -10.46 13.14 -10.22
C PHE A 46 -10.52 12.69 -8.77
N PHE A 47 -10.60 11.38 -8.54
CA PHE A 47 -10.58 10.83 -7.19
C PHE A 47 -9.27 11.12 -6.47
N GLY A 48 -8.12 10.82 -7.11
CA GLY A 48 -6.79 11.10 -6.56
C GLY A 48 -6.59 12.58 -6.24
N ALA A 49 -6.90 13.46 -7.18
CA ALA A 49 -6.81 14.91 -7.01
C ALA A 49 -7.72 15.44 -5.89
N LEU A 50 -8.90 14.85 -5.69
CA LEU A 50 -9.79 15.28 -4.61
C LEU A 50 -9.32 14.78 -3.25
N THR A 51 -8.73 13.59 -3.18
CA THR A 51 -8.18 13.02 -1.95
C THR A 51 -6.92 13.74 -1.48
N SER A 52 -6.05 14.18 -2.40
CA SER A 52 -4.87 15.00 -2.05
C SER A 52 -5.23 16.35 -1.43
N LEU A 53 -6.44 16.87 -1.69
CA LEU A 53 -6.98 18.08 -1.05
C LEU A 53 -7.54 17.84 0.35
N CYS A 54 -7.67 16.59 0.76
CA CYS A 54 -8.32 16.21 2.01
C CYS A 54 -7.30 15.89 3.11
N SER A 55 -6.48 16.87 3.48
CA SER A 55 -5.54 16.75 4.61
C SER A 55 -6.23 16.87 5.99
N SER A 56 -7.37 17.57 6.08
CA SER A 56 -8.08 17.81 7.35
C SER A 56 -9.26 16.85 7.60
N THR A 57 -9.63 16.69 8.88
CA THR A 57 -10.82 15.92 9.30
C THR A 57 -12.12 16.46 8.70
N HIS A 58 -12.27 17.79 8.67
CA HIS A 58 -13.42 18.44 8.04
C HIS A 58 -13.46 18.21 6.53
N ALA A 59 -12.30 18.22 5.87
CA ALA A 59 -12.23 17.92 4.44
C ALA A 59 -12.65 16.48 4.12
N ARG A 60 -12.26 15.51 4.98
CA ARG A 60 -12.67 14.11 4.90
C ARG A 60 -14.18 13.90 5.09
N LEU A 61 -14.83 14.68 5.98
CA LEU A 61 -16.29 14.62 6.13
C LEU A 61 -17.03 15.05 4.86
N GLY A 62 -16.60 16.15 4.24
CA GLY A 62 -17.19 16.56 2.96
C GLY A 62 -16.92 15.55 1.83
N LEU A 63 -15.73 14.93 1.81
CA LEU A 63 -15.39 13.88 0.84
C LEU A 63 -16.30 12.65 0.98
N ARG A 64 -16.59 12.22 2.22
CA ARG A 64 -17.54 11.13 2.47
C ARG A 64 -18.93 11.40 1.88
N ALA A 65 -19.43 12.63 2.05
CA ALA A 65 -20.74 13.01 1.52
C ALA A 65 -20.77 12.94 -0.01
N VAL A 66 -19.73 13.46 -0.66
CA VAL A 66 -19.59 13.43 -2.13
C VAL A 66 -19.49 11.99 -2.63
N LEU A 67 -18.71 11.12 -1.97
CA LEU A 67 -18.61 9.71 -2.35
C LEU A 67 -19.90 8.95 -2.10
N ALA A 68 -20.60 9.21 -0.99
CA ALA A 68 -21.90 8.61 -0.76
C ALA A 68 -22.90 8.99 -1.86
N GLN A 69 -22.90 10.25 -2.30
CA GLN A 69 -23.72 10.71 -3.40
C GLN A 69 -23.29 10.11 -4.75
N ALA A 70 -21.98 9.96 -5.01
CA ALA A 70 -21.50 9.30 -6.22
C ALA A 70 -21.89 7.82 -6.24
N ARG A 71 -21.77 7.12 -5.11
CA ARG A 71 -22.16 5.70 -4.99
C ARG A 71 -23.67 5.49 -5.15
N SER A 72 -24.50 6.42 -4.70
CA SER A 72 -25.96 6.31 -4.91
C SER A 72 -26.37 6.48 -6.37
N ARG A 73 -25.57 7.21 -7.16
CA ARG A 73 -25.77 7.35 -8.62
C ARG A 73 -25.17 6.21 -9.42
N SER A 74 -24.05 5.66 -8.97
CA SER A 74 -23.31 4.61 -9.67
C SER A 74 -22.86 3.51 -8.70
N PRO A 75 -23.80 2.66 -8.23
CA PRO A 75 -23.52 1.68 -7.18
C PRO A 75 -22.61 0.53 -7.63
N SER A 76 -22.48 0.30 -8.94
CA SER A 76 -21.61 -0.74 -9.52
C SER A 76 -20.18 -0.25 -9.80
N CYS A 77 -19.87 1.03 -9.55
CA CYS A 77 -18.55 1.59 -9.80
C CYS A 77 -17.57 1.20 -8.68
N LEU A 78 -16.65 0.31 -9.02
CA LEU A 78 -15.64 -0.22 -8.12
C LEU A 78 -14.72 0.87 -7.55
N GLN A 79 -14.28 1.82 -8.38
CA GLN A 79 -13.38 2.90 -7.97
C GLN A 79 -13.99 3.73 -6.83
N LEU A 80 -15.31 3.98 -6.86
CA LEU A 80 -15.98 4.72 -5.78
C LEU A 80 -16.00 3.93 -4.47
N TRP A 81 -16.22 2.61 -4.51
CA TRP A 81 -16.20 1.77 -3.32
C TRP A 81 -14.81 1.64 -2.73
N LEU A 82 -13.81 1.30 -3.55
CA LEU A 82 -12.42 1.22 -3.14
C LEU A 82 -11.96 2.56 -2.56
N GLY A 83 -12.16 3.65 -3.30
CA GLY A 83 -11.81 4.98 -2.85
C GLY A 83 -12.43 5.35 -1.50
N SER A 84 -13.71 5.00 -1.29
CA SER A 84 -14.40 5.26 -0.01
C SER A 84 -13.79 4.48 1.16
N VAL A 85 -13.42 3.22 0.94
CA VAL A 85 -12.76 2.39 1.94
C VAL A 85 -11.36 2.94 2.24
N LEU A 86 -10.60 3.26 1.21
CA LEU A 86 -9.24 3.81 1.34
C LEU A 86 -9.24 5.14 2.10
N VAL A 87 -10.23 6.02 1.88
CA VAL A 87 -10.40 7.28 2.65
C VAL A 87 -10.62 7.03 4.15
N GLU A 88 -11.31 5.95 4.53
CA GLU A 88 -11.44 5.58 5.95
C GLU A 88 -10.12 5.05 6.53
N LEU A 89 -9.40 4.24 5.77
CA LEU A 89 -8.14 3.63 6.20
C LEU A 89 -6.99 4.66 6.29
N GLY A 90 -6.98 5.67 5.42
CA GLY A 90 -5.96 6.71 5.42
C GLY A 90 -4.58 6.14 5.10
N THR A 91 -3.58 6.39 5.94
CA THR A 91 -2.21 5.88 5.75
C THR A 91 -2.13 4.35 5.83
N GLU A 92 -3.01 3.70 6.59
CA GLU A 92 -3.09 2.24 6.70
C GLU A 92 -3.53 1.59 5.38
N ALA A 93 -4.11 2.37 4.47
CA ALA A 93 -4.48 1.89 3.15
C ALA A 93 -3.26 1.42 2.35
N ALA A 94 -2.10 2.07 2.49
CA ALA A 94 -0.89 1.71 1.77
C ALA A 94 -0.30 0.37 2.21
N GLU A 95 -0.46 0.01 3.49
CA GLU A 95 -0.02 -1.30 4.00
C GLU A 95 -0.98 -2.43 3.60
N LEU A 96 -2.27 -2.11 3.43
CA LEU A 96 -3.31 -3.09 3.12
C LEU A 96 -3.56 -3.27 1.61
N ALA A 97 -3.27 -2.26 0.80
CA ALA A 97 -3.43 -2.36 -0.66
C ALA A 97 -2.29 -3.19 -1.26
N ASP A 98 -2.65 -4.15 -2.12
CA ASP A 98 -1.67 -4.79 -3.01
C ASP A 98 -1.54 -4.00 -4.31
N ALA A 99 -0.62 -4.45 -5.17
CA ALA A 99 -0.44 -3.93 -6.51
C ALA A 99 -1.76 -3.80 -7.29
N ASP A 100 -2.65 -4.79 -7.20
CA ASP A 100 -3.93 -4.78 -7.93
C ASP A 100 -4.88 -3.69 -7.39
N VAL A 101 -5.00 -3.54 -6.07
CA VAL A 101 -5.76 -2.44 -5.46
C VAL A 101 -5.13 -1.08 -5.77
N ALA A 102 -3.79 -1.02 -5.82
CA ALA A 102 -3.04 0.19 -6.15
C ALA A 102 -3.26 0.61 -7.60
N GLU A 103 -3.30 -0.33 -8.55
CA GLU A 103 -3.56 -0.08 -9.96
C GLU A 103 -4.98 0.45 -10.21
N LEU A 104 -5.95 0.01 -9.41
CA LEU A 104 -7.33 0.47 -9.51
C LEU A 104 -7.55 1.88 -8.97
N VAL A 105 -6.65 2.36 -8.09
CA VAL A 105 -6.74 3.70 -7.48
C VAL A 105 -5.33 4.34 -7.31
N PRO A 106 -4.60 4.58 -8.41
CA PRO A 106 -3.17 4.96 -8.36
C PRO A 106 -2.94 6.31 -7.69
N GLY A 107 -3.88 7.25 -7.82
CA GLY A 107 -3.76 8.60 -7.25
C GLY A 107 -3.95 8.66 -5.72
N PHE A 108 -4.58 7.66 -5.10
CA PHE A 108 -4.85 7.71 -3.65
C PHE A 108 -3.63 7.31 -2.82
N LEU A 109 -2.96 6.21 -3.20
CA LEU A 109 -1.82 5.69 -2.43
C LEU A 109 -0.59 6.58 -2.57
N ALA A 110 -0.39 7.22 -3.73
CA ALA A 110 0.68 8.19 -3.95
C ALA A 110 0.49 9.51 -3.16
N ALA A 111 -0.76 9.90 -2.89
CA ALA A 111 -1.05 11.09 -2.08
C ALA A 111 -0.84 10.84 -0.57
N GLY A 112 -0.90 9.59 -0.13
CA GLY A 112 -0.70 9.18 1.26
C GLY A 112 0.77 8.98 1.68
N SER A 113 1.70 8.89 0.72
CA SER A 113 3.13 8.63 0.98
C SER A 113 3.96 9.85 1.43
N GLY A 114 3.33 11.02 1.56
CA GLY A 114 3.99 12.24 2.04
C GLY A 114 4.20 12.25 3.56
N GLY A 115 5.26 11.58 4.03
CA GLY A 115 5.98 11.94 5.26
C GLY A 115 5.30 11.64 6.58
N GLN A 116 5.43 10.41 7.06
CA GLN A 116 5.79 10.00 8.43
C GLN A 116 5.39 8.54 8.62
N GLN A 117 6.40 7.66 8.70
CA GLN A 117 6.23 6.31 9.24
C GLN A 117 5.89 6.45 10.73
N ALA A 118 4.62 6.70 11.05
CA ALA A 118 4.13 6.50 12.40
C ALA A 118 4.03 4.98 12.60
N ALA A 119 4.86 4.45 13.51
CA ALA A 119 4.81 3.05 13.90
C ALA A 119 3.36 2.60 14.17
N PRO A 120 3.00 1.33 13.86
CA PRO A 120 1.65 0.78 14.05
C PRO A 120 1.31 0.73 15.54
N SER A 121 0.89 1.86 16.08
CA SER A 121 0.42 2.01 17.45
C SER A 121 -1.04 1.58 17.44
N GLN A 122 -1.26 0.31 17.80
CA GLN A 122 -2.57 -0.35 17.87
C GLN A 122 -3.60 0.40 18.74
N SER A 123 -3.17 1.42 19.49
CA SER A 123 -3.96 2.22 20.43
C SER A 123 -4.32 3.63 19.93
N ALA A 124 -4.10 3.99 18.66
CA ALA A 124 -4.46 5.33 18.17
C ALA A 124 -5.96 5.61 18.32
N PRO A 125 -6.37 6.69 19.02
CA PRO A 125 -7.79 6.99 19.25
C PRO A 125 -8.49 7.20 17.90
N GLY A 126 -9.55 6.41 17.66
CA GLY A 126 -10.35 6.47 16.43
C GLY A 126 -9.99 5.47 15.33
N ARG A 127 -8.92 4.67 15.46
CA ARG A 127 -8.60 3.57 14.53
C ARG A 127 -9.75 2.56 14.43
N ALA A 128 -10.21 2.03 15.56
CA ALA A 128 -11.33 1.09 15.61
C ALA A 128 -12.64 1.64 15.00
N SER A 129 -12.86 2.96 15.11
CA SER A 129 -14.02 3.63 14.49
C SER A 129 -13.88 3.72 12.97
N ARG A 130 -12.67 4.00 12.46
CA ARG A 130 -12.34 4.00 11.02
C ARG A 130 -12.44 2.61 10.43
N GLU A 131 -11.86 1.60 11.08
CA GLU A 131 -11.99 0.20 10.65
C GLU A 131 -13.45 -0.27 10.61
N ARG A 132 -14.26 0.10 11.62
CA ARG A 132 -15.69 -0.23 11.63
C ARG A 132 -16.41 0.36 10.42
N ARG A 133 -16.14 1.64 10.09
CA ARG A 133 -16.70 2.27 8.89
C ARG A 133 -16.20 1.60 7.61
N ALA A 134 -14.91 1.31 7.51
CA ALA A 134 -14.33 0.60 6.37
C ALA A 134 -15.00 -0.77 6.16
N ARG A 135 -15.24 -1.53 7.24
CA ARG A 135 -16.01 -2.79 7.19
C ARG A 135 -17.43 -2.60 6.73
N SER A 136 -18.16 -1.61 7.27
CA SER A 136 -19.52 -1.33 6.83
C SER A 136 -19.57 -0.99 5.35
N LEU A 137 -18.60 -0.24 4.83
CA LEU A 137 -18.48 0.07 3.41
C LEU A 137 -18.16 -1.16 2.57
N LEU A 138 -17.28 -2.05 3.05
CA LEU A 138 -16.94 -3.31 2.36
C LEU A 138 -18.12 -4.26 2.30
N GLU A 139 -18.83 -4.49 3.41
CA GLU A 139 -20.04 -5.33 3.43
C GLU A 139 -21.13 -4.74 2.52
N GLU A 140 -21.25 -3.42 2.43
CA GLU A 140 -22.17 -2.77 1.49
C GLU A 140 -21.72 -2.95 0.03
N ALA A 141 -20.42 -2.74 -0.27
CA ALA A 141 -19.84 -2.87 -1.61
C ALA A 141 -19.93 -4.30 -2.16
N LEU A 142 -19.76 -5.29 -1.29
CA LEU A 142 -19.68 -6.71 -1.62
C LEU A 142 -21.06 -7.37 -1.75
N THR A 143 -22.14 -6.59 -1.66
CA THR A 143 -23.46 -7.06 -2.07
C THR A 143 -23.45 -7.44 -3.57
N PRO A 144 -24.06 -8.59 -3.97
CA PRO A 144 -23.99 -9.08 -5.35
C PRO A 144 -24.46 -8.08 -6.41
N ALA A 145 -25.44 -7.23 -6.06
CA ALA A 145 -25.98 -6.19 -6.94
C ALA A 145 -25.02 -5.01 -7.20
N ARG A 146 -23.88 -4.95 -6.50
CA ARG A 146 -22.90 -3.86 -6.58
C ARG A 146 -21.58 -4.35 -7.14
N CYS A 147 -20.65 -4.72 -6.26
CA CYS A 147 -19.30 -5.14 -6.62
C CYS A 147 -18.92 -6.49 -5.98
N GLY A 148 -19.92 -7.34 -5.66
CA GLY A 148 -19.71 -8.63 -5.00
C GLY A 148 -18.78 -9.60 -5.75
N ALA A 149 -18.65 -9.48 -7.07
CA ALA A 149 -17.72 -10.30 -7.88
C ALA A 149 -16.29 -9.72 -7.96
N CYS A 150 -16.00 -8.59 -7.30
CA CYS A 150 -14.68 -7.97 -7.38
C CYS A 150 -13.69 -8.56 -6.37
N ALA A 151 -12.70 -9.30 -6.87
CA ALA A 151 -11.67 -9.92 -6.04
C ALA A 151 -10.80 -8.92 -5.27
N ALA A 152 -10.54 -7.72 -5.80
CA ALA A 152 -9.74 -6.69 -5.15
C ALA A 152 -10.38 -6.20 -3.84
N LEU A 153 -11.71 -6.00 -3.81
CA LEU A 153 -12.45 -5.64 -2.60
C LEU A 153 -12.39 -6.75 -1.55
N TRP A 154 -12.53 -8.02 -1.97
CA TRP A 154 -12.42 -9.16 -1.07
C TRP A 154 -11.03 -9.27 -0.44
N ARG A 155 -9.96 -9.11 -1.23
CA ARG A 155 -8.58 -9.13 -0.71
C ARG A 155 -8.31 -8.02 0.28
N LEU A 156 -8.76 -6.81 -0.02
CA LEU A 156 -8.70 -5.68 0.90
C LEU A 156 -9.45 -5.98 2.20
N TYR A 157 -10.62 -6.63 2.12
CA TYR A 157 -11.39 -7.00 3.30
C TYR A 157 -10.68 -8.06 4.16
N ILE A 158 -10.13 -9.11 3.55
CA ILE A 158 -9.35 -10.13 4.25
C ILE A 158 -8.18 -9.49 5.01
N ARG A 159 -7.41 -8.61 4.36
CA ARG A 159 -6.28 -7.94 5.00
C ARG A 159 -6.71 -6.98 6.10
N LEU A 160 -7.83 -6.28 5.94
CA LEU A 160 -8.38 -5.42 6.99
C LEU A 160 -8.71 -6.23 8.25
N GLU A 161 -9.29 -7.42 8.10
CA GLU A 161 -9.58 -8.29 9.24
C GLU A 161 -8.31 -8.84 9.90
N LEU A 162 -7.31 -9.22 9.09
CA LEU A 162 -6.00 -9.65 9.60
C LEU A 162 -5.27 -8.54 10.37
N ALA A 163 -5.23 -7.32 9.84
CA ALA A 163 -4.59 -6.17 10.49
C ALA A 163 -5.32 -5.69 11.76
N ALA A 164 -6.59 -6.07 11.90
CA ALA A 164 -7.38 -5.87 13.11
C ALA A 164 -7.23 -7.02 14.12
N GLY A 165 -6.37 -8.02 13.86
CA GLY A 165 -6.16 -9.20 14.70
C GLY A 165 -7.32 -10.21 14.68
N ARG A 166 -8.23 -10.11 13.70
CA ARG A 166 -9.44 -10.95 13.61
C ARG A 166 -9.28 -12.05 12.56
N GLY A 167 -8.31 -12.93 12.79
CA GLY A 167 -7.96 -14.04 11.89
C GLY A 167 -9.13 -14.96 11.55
N ASP A 168 -9.95 -15.33 12.54
CA ASP A 168 -11.14 -16.18 12.29
C ASP A 168 -12.16 -15.49 11.37
N ALA A 169 -12.31 -14.18 11.51
CA ALA A 169 -13.19 -13.40 10.64
C ALA A 169 -12.62 -13.31 9.23
N ALA A 170 -11.30 -13.13 9.09
CA ALA A 170 -10.62 -13.15 7.80
C ALA A 170 -10.84 -14.49 7.08
N CYS A 171 -10.77 -15.63 7.79
CA CYS A 171 -11.05 -16.95 7.21
C CYS A 171 -12.49 -17.07 6.70
N ARG A 172 -13.48 -16.58 7.45
CA ARG A 172 -14.88 -16.55 7.01
C ARG A 172 -15.10 -15.64 5.80
N VAL A 173 -14.48 -14.46 5.79
CA VAL A 173 -14.51 -13.53 4.65
C VAL A 173 -13.91 -14.20 3.42
N GLN A 174 -12.80 -14.91 3.57
CA GLN A 174 -12.17 -15.61 2.46
C GLN A 174 -13.07 -16.70 1.86
N LEU A 175 -13.72 -17.52 2.68
CA LEU A 175 -14.67 -18.51 2.18
C LEU A 175 -15.81 -17.85 1.39
N ARG A 176 -16.35 -16.74 1.88
CA ARG A 176 -17.35 -15.93 1.14
C ARG A 176 -16.77 -15.41 -0.18
N ALA A 177 -15.55 -14.89 -0.16
CA ALA A 177 -14.88 -14.36 -1.35
C ALA A 177 -14.72 -15.41 -2.44
N VAL A 178 -14.32 -16.63 -2.08
CA VAL A 178 -14.14 -17.74 -3.02
C VAL A 178 -15.49 -18.17 -3.64
N GLN A 179 -16.58 -18.14 -2.88
CA GLN A 179 -17.91 -18.44 -3.40
C GLN A 179 -18.39 -17.38 -4.40
N GLN A 180 -18.09 -16.11 -4.17
CA GLN A 180 -18.50 -15.00 -5.05
C GLN A 180 -17.56 -14.83 -6.25
N CYS A 181 -16.29 -15.19 -6.11
CA CYS A 181 -15.24 -15.04 -7.13
C CYS A 181 -14.48 -16.36 -7.37
N PRO A 182 -15.13 -17.44 -7.84
CA PRO A 182 -14.52 -18.76 -7.92
C PRO A 182 -13.33 -18.83 -8.90
N GLY A 183 -13.28 -17.96 -9.92
CA GLY A 183 -12.21 -17.95 -10.92
C GLY A 183 -10.92 -17.27 -10.47
N HIS A 184 -10.88 -16.60 -9.31
CA HIS A 184 -9.72 -15.81 -8.91
C HIS A 184 -8.74 -16.63 -8.06
N LYS A 185 -7.68 -17.16 -8.68
CA LYS A 185 -6.66 -18.01 -8.01
C LYS A 185 -6.09 -17.37 -6.74
N GLY A 186 -5.83 -16.07 -6.75
CA GLY A 186 -5.27 -15.38 -5.57
C GLY A 186 -6.15 -15.45 -4.32
N LEU A 187 -7.48 -15.58 -4.47
CA LEU A 187 -8.38 -15.72 -3.32
C LEU A 187 -8.34 -17.12 -2.74
N TRP A 188 -8.13 -18.14 -3.56
CA TRP A 188 -7.95 -19.51 -3.10
C TRP A 188 -6.60 -19.69 -2.39
N LEU A 189 -5.53 -19.16 -2.98
CA LEU A 189 -4.19 -19.26 -2.41
C LEU A 189 -4.03 -18.50 -1.09
N ALA A 190 -4.84 -17.46 -0.86
CA ALA A 190 -4.73 -16.64 0.34
C ALA A 190 -4.85 -17.44 1.65
N VAL A 191 -5.54 -18.60 1.68
CA VAL A 191 -5.72 -19.40 2.90
C VAL A 191 -4.44 -20.18 3.23
N LEU A 192 -3.67 -20.49 2.19
CA LEU A 192 -2.43 -21.25 2.26
C LEU A 192 -1.23 -20.35 2.55
N SER A 193 -1.39 -19.03 2.43
CA SER A 193 -0.35 -18.05 2.74
C SER A 193 -0.46 -17.52 4.18
N PRO A 194 0.66 -17.37 4.92
CA PRO A 194 0.69 -16.60 6.15
C PRO A 194 0.23 -15.15 5.91
N PRO A 195 -0.42 -14.48 6.90
CA PRO A 195 -0.73 -14.98 8.24
C PRO A 195 -2.06 -15.77 8.32
N LEU A 196 -2.83 -15.84 7.24
CA LEU A 196 -4.17 -16.45 7.25
C LEU A 196 -4.11 -17.96 7.50
N LEU A 197 -3.05 -18.61 7.02
CA LEU A 197 -2.72 -20.00 7.31
C LEU A 197 -2.74 -20.34 8.80
N TRP A 198 -2.26 -19.43 9.67
CA TRP A 198 -2.18 -19.68 11.11
C TRP A 198 -3.53 -19.63 11.83
N HIS A 199 -4.53 -19.01 11.19
CA HIS A 199 -5.88 -18.87 11.75
C HIS A 199 -6.89 -19.82 11.09
N ALA A 200 -6.54 -20.41 9.94
CA ALA A 200 -7.42 -21.30 9.22
C ALA A 200 -7.55 -22.65 9.95
N PRO A 201 -8.77 -23.14 10.20
CA PRO A 201 -8.96 -24.46 10.79
C PRO A 201 -8.46 -25.53 9.80
N GLU A 202 -7.83 -26.58 10.32
CA GLU A 202 -7.21 -27.62 9.49
C GLU A 202 -8.20 -28.25 8.49
N ARG A 203 -9.45 -28.43 8.91
CA ARG A 203 -10.52 -28.91 8.03
C ARG A 203 -10.71 -28.00 6.81
N GLN A 204 -10.77 -26.68 7.01
CA GLN A 204 -10.92 -25.72 5.92
C GLN A 204 -9.73 -25.79 4.96
N LEU A 205 -8.51 -25.95 5.46
CA LEU A 205 -7.31 -26.10 4.63
C LEU A 205 -7.40 -27.36 3.77
N ARG A 206 -7.73 -28.51 4.36
CA ARG A 206 -7.90 -29.78 3.64
C ARG A 206 -9.00 -29.70 2.57
N ASP A 207 -10.15 -29.13 2.92
CA ASP A 207 -11.26 -28.94 1.99
C ASP A 207 -10.84 -28.02 0.83
N THR A 208 -10.11 -26.94 1.12
CA THR A 208 -9.63 -26.01 0.11
C THR A 208 -8.60 -26.65 -0.83
N VAL A 209 -7.65 -27.43 -0.31
CA VAL A 209 -6.67 -28.15 -1.13
C VAL A 209 -7.36 -29.20 -2.02
N THR A 210 -8.35 -29.91 -1.48
CA THR A 210 -9.14 -30.89 -2.24
C THR A 210 -9.88 -30.20 -3.39
N LEU A 211 -10.56 -29.08 -3.12
CA LEU A 211 -11.24 -28.29 -4.14
C LEU A 211 -10.28 -27.71 -5.18
N LEU A 212 -9.09 -27.23 -4.76
CA LEU A 212 -8.06 -26.76 -5.68
C LEU A 212 -7.58 -27.88 -6.63
N ALA A 213 -7.40 -29.09 -6.11
CA ALA A 213 -7.04 -30.26 -6.90
C ALA A 213 -8.15 -30.66 -7.89
N GLU A 214 -9.41 -30.68 -7.44
CA GLU A 214 -10.58 -30.93 -8.30
C GLU A 214 -10.74 -29.88 -9.41
N LYS A 215 -10.34 -28.63 -9.16
CA LYS A 215 -10.37 -27.52 -10.13
C LYS A 215 -9.11 -27.44 -11.00
N GLU A 216 -8.23 -28.43 -10.94
CA GLU A 216 -6.95 -28.49 -11.66
C GLU A 216 -6.03 -27.27 -11.42
N LEU A 217 -6.24 -26.54 -10.33
CA LEU A 217 -5.40 -25.42 -9.93
C LEU A 217 -4.13 -25.97 -9.26
N ARG A 218 -3.15 -26.34 -10.09
CA ARG A 218 -1.85 -26.84 -9.61
C ARG A 218 -1.16 -25.77 -8.77
N LEU A 219 -0.86 -26.14 -7.52
CA LEU A 219 -0.03 -25.37 -6.60
C LEU A 219 1.43 -25.58 -6.99
N CYS A 220 1.95 -24.77 -7.91
CA CYS A 220 3.39 -24.65 -8.10
C CYS A 220 3.90 -23.57 -7.14
N SER A 221 3.93 -23.89 -5.84
CA SER A 221 4.71 -23.09 -4.90
C SER A 221 6.01 -23.83 -4.65
N GLU A 222 7.14 -23.24 -5.04
CA GLU A 222 8.42 -23.57 -4.44
C GLU A 222 8.23 -23.38 -2.93
N LEU A 223 8.33 -24.45 -2.16
CA LEU A 223 8.27 -24.33 -0.70
C LEU A 223 9.42 -23.39 -0.30
N PRO A 224 9.15 -22.33 0.48
CA PRO A 224 10.24 -21.64 1.15
C PRO A 224 10.97 -22.67 2.02
N ASP A 225 12.29 -22.75 1.84
CA ASP A 225 13.18 -23.65 2.55
C ASP A 225 13.03 -23.41 4.06
N MET A 226 12.19 -24.23 4.69
CA MET A 226 12.04 -24.28 6.14
C MET A 226 13.22 -25.08 6.65
N GLY A 227 14.35 -24.40 6.81
CA GLY A 227 15.59 -25.00 7.32
C GLY A 227 15.30 -25.87 8.53
N GLU A 228 15.60 -27.16 8.39
CA GLU A 228 15.49 -28.17 9.43
C GLU A 228 16.18 -27.67 10.71
N PRO A 229 15.52 -27.69 11.88
CA PRO A 229 16.21 -27.49 13.16
C PRO A 229 17.05 -28.72 13.46
N GLY A 230 18.28 -28.73 12.95
CA GLY A 230 19.28 -29.74 13.24
C GLY A 230 19.67 -29.70 14.73
N GLU A 231 19.10 -30.65 15.47
CA GLU A 231 19.45 -31.00 16.83
C GLU A 231 20.96 -31.25 16.99
N GLY A 232 21.53 -30.75 18.08
CA GLY A 232 22.92 -30.98 18.42
C GLY A 232 23.20 -32.44 18.78
N LEU A 233 24.33 -32.94 18.29
CA LEU A 233 24.98 -34.10 18.89
C LEU A 233 26.50 -33.90 18.98
N VAL A 234 26.94 -33.78 20.23
CA VAL A 234 28.33 -33.78 20.69
C VAL A 234 29.02 -35.10 20.35
N LYS A 235 30.21 -35.05 19.74
CA LYS A 235 31.31 -35.97 20.05
C LYS A 235 32.66 -35.26 19.83
N GLY A 236 33.37 -35.07 20.94
CA GLY A 236 34.78 -34.66 20.95
C GLY A 236 35.72 -35.80 20.58
N GLY A 237 36.94 -35.44 20.16
CA GLY A 237 38.03 -36.38 19.90
C GLY A 237 39.25 -35.67 19.33
N ARG A 238 40.28 -35.51 20.17
CA ARG A 238 41.54 -34.76 20.03
C ARG A 238 42.41 -35.09 18.79
N GLY A 239 43.19 -34.09 18.38
CA GLY A 239 44.39 -34.25 17.56
C GLY A 239 45.06 -32.92 17.16
N GLU A 240 45.64 -32.20 18.12
CA GLU A 240 46.66 -31.14 17.88
C GLU A 240 48.04 -31.79 17.60
N PRO A 241 49.13 -31.04 17.28
CA PRO A 241 49.27 -29.83 16.46
C PRO A 241 50.52 -29.91 15.53
N GLN A 242 50.68 -29.03 14.53
CA GLN A 242 52.01 -28.74 13.96
C GLN A 242 52.11 -27.36 13.27
N LEU A 243 52.89 -26.49 13.88
CA LEU A 243 53.67 -25.36 13.34
C LEU A 243 55.11 -25.58 13.88
N PRO A 244 56.22 -25.00 13.34
CA PRO A 244 56.31 -23.63 12.82
C PRO A 244 57.35 -23.36 11.69
N GLY A 245 57.37 -22.11 11.21
CA GLY A 245 58.53 -21.47 10.57
C GLY A 245 58.23 -20.84 9.21
N GLY A 246 58.48 -19.57 8.92
CA GLY A 246 59.09 -18.48 9.70
C GLY A 246 59.09 -17.18 8.88
N ARG A 247 59.16 -16.06 9.62
CA ARG A 247 59.80 -14.74 9.32
C ARG A 247 59.81 -14.24 7.86
N ALA A 248 59.17 -13.12 7.53
CA ALA A 248 59.47 -11.71 7.87
C ALA A 248 59.88 -10.96 6.58
N ASP A 249 59.77 -9.62 6.64
CA ASP A 249 60.34 -8.62 5.75
C ASP A 249 59.46 -8.07 4.59
N SER A 250 58.74 -6.98 4.90
CA SER A 250 58.84 -5.73 4.12
C SER A 250 60.01 -4.93 4.73
N PRO A 251 60.69 -3.94 4.08
CA PRO A 251 60.10 -2.90 3.22
C PRO A 251 61.03 -2.25 2.13
N THR A 252 60.52 -1.17 1.51
CA THR A 252 61.22 0.05 1.01
C THR A 252 62.04 0.03 -0.29
N LYS A 253 61.63 0.85 -1.27
CA LYS A 253 62.21 2.18 -1.63
C LYS A 253 61.52 2.73 -2.90
N ARG A 254 60.87 3.90 -2.83
CA ARG A 254 61.37 5.30 -3.03
C ARG A 254 61.51 5.68 -4.50
N GLN A 255 60.66 6.62 -4.96
CA GLN A 255 60.94 8.06 -5.21
C GLN A 255 61.60 8.27 -6.59
N LEU A 256 61.38 9.31 -7.38
CA LEU A 256 61.21 10.76 -7.13
C LEU A 256 60.42 11.36 -8.33
N GLU A 257 59.45 12.27 -8.13
CA GLU A 257 59.50 13.75 -8.25
C GLU A 257 59.40 14.28 -9.70
N ALA A 258 58.92 15.49 -10.03
CA ALA A 258 58.66 16.73 -9.31
C ALA A 258 57.68 17.63 -10.10
N GLY A 259 57.23 18.73 -9.48
CA GLY A 259 56.73 19.95 -10.14
C GLY A 259 55.36 20.41 -9.65
N SER A 260 55.23 21.09 -8.50
CA SER A 260 55.44 22.54 -8.25
C SER A 260 54.42 23.46 -8.94
N GLY A 261 53.71 24.25 -8.13
CA GLY A 261 52.84 25.33 -8.60
C GLY A 261 52.04 25.99 -7.47
N SER A 262 52.73 26.77 -6.65
CA SER A 262 52.21 27.60 -5.54
C SER A 262 51.32 28.76 -6.01
N GLY A 263 50.44 29.23 -5.12
CA GLY A 263 49.76 30.53 -5.27
C GLY A 263 48.77 30.83 -4.13
N SER A 264 49.28 31.45 -3.06
CA SER A 264 48.50 31.99 -1.93
C SER A 264 47.82 33.32 -2.24
N CYS A 265 46.81 33.67 -1.41
CA CYS A 265 46.79 34.87 -0.53
C CYS A 265 45.60 35.85 -0.69
N SER A 266 44.93 36.09 0.47
CA SER A 266 44.25 37.34 0.92
C SER A 266 42.94 37.77 0.24
N LYS A 267 41.96 38.45 0.84
CA LYS A 267 41.77 39.27 2.08
C LYS A 267 40.22 39.46 2.25
N GLU A 268 39.62 39.38 3.44
CA GLU A 268 39.17 40.46 4.36
C GLU A 268 38.37 41.65 3.77
N GLY A 269 37.29 42.05 4.48
CA GLY A 269 36.42 43.23 4.29
C GLY A 269 34.93 42.81 4.36
N ASP A 270 34.22 42.79 5.49
CA ASP A 270 33.75 43.85 6.42
C ASP A 270 32.79 44.91 5.84
N ASP A 271 31.79 45.23 6.68
CA ASP A 271 30.95 46.43 6.78
C ASP A 271 29.58 46.55 6.05
N ASP A 272 28.53 46.44 6.90
CA ASP A 272 27.54 47.47 7.27
C ASP A 272 26.30 47.84 6.43
N HIS A 273 25.18 47.96 7.17
CA HIS A 273 24.05 48.94 7.17
C HIS A 273 23.50 49.47 5.83
N ASP A 274 22.23 49.77 5.58
CA ASP A 274 21.07 50.21 6.39
C ASP A 274 19.81 50.18 5.47
N ASP A 275 18.63 50.26 6.10
CA ASP A 275 17.27 50.54 5.55
C ASP A 275 16.54 49.51 4.65
#